data_AF-A0A923HA78-F1
#
_entry.id   AF-A0A923HA78-F1
#
_cell.length_a   1.000
_cell.length_b   1.000
_cell.length_c   1.000
_cell.angle_alpha   90.00
_cell.angle_beta   90.00
_cell.angle_gamma   90.00
#
_symmetry.space_group_name_H-M   'P 1'
#
loop_
_entity.id
_entity.type
_entity.pdbx_description
1 polymer ?
#
loop_
_entity_poly.entity_id
_entity_poly.type
_entity_poly.pdbx_seq_one_letter_code
_entity_poly.pdbx_strand_id
1 'polypeptide(L)'
;MWEEKLKIYDAIVDKCPRFERKGKSMIYTSANGHMFTLLNKAGEIGVRFSKEVQEKYISEFNSSLYKSYGAVMKGYVLIPVAMLEDLDKMAKLFNESYDFVMSLDPK
;
A
#
# COMPACT_ATOMS: atom_id res chain seq x y z
N MET A 1 0.76 -14.67 -12.20
CA MET A 1 1.61 -13.88 -11.29
C MET A 1 1.09 -12.47 -11.02
N TRP A 2 1.10 -11.52 -11.98
CA TRP A 2 0.57 -10.15 -11.70
C TRP A 2 -0.94 -10.14 -11.42
N GLU A 3 -1.72 -10.85 -12.22
CA GLU A 3 -3.19 -10.95 -12.02
C GLU A 3 -3.56 -11.59 -10.68
N GLU A 4 -2.75 -12.52 -10.16
CA GLU A 4 -2.94 -13.09 -8.83
C GLU A 4 -2.67 -12.05 -7.75
N LYS A 5 -1.65 -11.21 -7.92
CA LYS A 5 -1.37 -10.08 -7.03
C LYS A 5 -2.47 -9.03 -7.08
N LEU A 6 -3.07 -8.81 -8.26
CA LEU A 6 -4.26 -7.95 -8.38
C LEU A 6 -5.44 -8.52 -7.58
N LYS A 7 -5.74 -9.82 -7.70
CA LYS A 7 -6.81 -10.45 -6.91
C LYS A 7 -6.58 -10.34 -5.40
N ILE A 8 -5.33 -10.54 -4.96
CA ILE A 8 -4.95 -10.36 -3.55
C ILE A 8 -5.15 -8.90 -3.12
N TYR A 9 -4.70 -7.95 -3.93
CA TYR A 9 -4.86 -6.53 -3.66
C TYR A 9 -6.35 -6.14 -3.56
N ASP A 10 -7.18 -6.59 -4.50
CA ASP A 10 -8.62 -6.38 -4.49
C ASP A 10 -9.24 -6.97 -3.21
N ALA A 11 -8.88 -8.20 -2.84
CA ALA A 11 -9.38 -8.85 -1.63
C ALA A 11 -8.99 -8.12 -0.33
N ILE A 12 -7.85 -7.43 -0.28
CA ILE A 12 -7.47 -6.57 0.85
C ILE A 12 -8.34 -5.32 0.87
N VAL A 13 -8.55 -4.69 -0.29
CA VAL A 13 -9.37 -3.47 -0.41
C VAL A 13 -10.84 -3.76 -0.08
N ASP A 14 -11.38 -4.91 -0.48
CA ASP A 14 -12.76 -5.32 -0.18
C ASP A 14 -13.02 -5.46 1.33
N LYS A 15 -11.98 -5.70 2.13
CA LYS A 15 -12.03 -5.71 3.60
C LYS A 15 -12.01 -4.30 4.23
N CYS A 16 -11.85 -3.25 3.41
CA CYS A 16 -11.66 -1.87 3.87
C CYS A 16 -12.83 -0.98 3.40
N PRO A 17 -13.93 -0.84 4.16
CA PRO A 17 -15.13 -0.13 3.71
C PRO A 17 -14.98 1.40 3.57
N ARG A 18 -13.81 1.95 3.88
CA ARG A 18 -13.55 3.40 3.97
C ARG A 18 -13.05 4.02 2.67
N PHE A 19 -12.67 3.18 1.70
CA PHE A 19 -12.09 3.61 0.44
C PHE A 19 -12.21 2.52 -0.63
N GLU A 20 -12.04 2.91 -1.88
CA GLU A 20 -12.12 2.00 -3.02
C GLU A 20 -10.81 2.00 -3.81
N ARG A 21 -10.55 0.89 -4.50
CA ARG A 21 -9.47 0.80 -5.48
C ARG A 21 -9.76 1.72 -6.66
N LYS A 22 -8.71 2.38 -7.15
CA LYS A 22 -8.70 3.26 -8.31
C LYS A 22 -7.71 2.78 -9.37
N GLY A 23 -7.90 3.33 -10.56
CA GLY A 23 -7.07 3.10 -11.73
C GLY A 23 -7.37 1.81 -12.50
N LYS A 24 -7.01 1.81 -13.79
CA LYS A 24 -7.20 0.68 -14.71
C LYS A 24 -5.90 -0.09 -14.93
N SER A 25 -4.84 0.62 -15.30
CA SER A 25 -3.51 0.04 -15.58
C SER A 25 -2.51 0.28 -14.45
N MET A 26 -2.68 1.37 -13.69
CA MET A 26 -1.94 1.65 -12.48
C MET A 26 -2.92 1.53 -11.32
N ILE A 27 -2.72 0.53 -10.48
CA ILE A 27 -3.65 0.14 -9.45
C ILE A 27 -3.25 0.82 -8.14
N TYR A 28 -4.17 1.53 -7.51
CA TYR A 28 -3.89 2.29 -6.30
C TYR A 28 -5.14 2.60 -5.48
N THR A 29 -4.97 3.11 -4.26
CA THR A 29 -6.01 3.79 -3.48
C THR A 29 -5.61 5.24 -3.22
N SER A 30 -6.60 6.14 -3.14
CA SER A 30 -6.37 7.52 -2.75
C SER A 30 -7.51 8.12 -1.93
N ALA A 31 -7.14 8.95 -0.96
CA ALA A 31 -8.05 9.69 -0.09
C ALA A 31 -7.41 11.06 0.21
N ASN A 32 -8.22 12.09 0.45
CA ASN A 32 -7.74 13.45 0.74
C ASN A 32 -6.73 14.01 -0.29
N GLY A 33 -6.89 13.65 -1.57
CA GLY A 33 -5.96 14.03 -2.65
C GLY A 33 -4.61 13.29 -2.64
N HIS A 34 -4.40 12.35 -1.73
CA HIS A 34 -3.16 11.59 -1.57
C HIS A 34 -3.34 10.12 -1.93
N MET A 35 -2.41 9.57 -2.72
CA MET A 35 -2.29 8.11 -2.86
C MET A 35 -1.67 7.52 -1.60
N PHE A 36 -2.08 6.29 -1.26
CA PHE A 36 -1.63 5.63 -0.04
C PHE A 36 -1.36 4.13 -0.17
N THR A 37 -1.95 3.42 -1.14
CA THR A 37 -1.48 2.07 -1.53
C THR A 37 -1.40 1.93 -3.04
N LEU A 38 -0.49 1.09 -3.52
CA LEU A 38 -0.29 0.84 -4.96
C LEU A 38 0.10 -0.60 -5.22
N LEU A 39 -0.25 -1.10 -6.41
CA LEU A 39 0.30 -2.32 -7.01
C LEU A 39 1.05 -1.94 -8.30
N ASN A 40 2.37 -2.14 -8.34
CA ASN A 40 3.18 -1.83 -9.53
C ASN A 40 3.10 -2.95 -10.59
N LYS A 41 3.73 -2.73 -11.75
CA LYS A 41 3.81 -3.70 -12.85
C LYS A 41 4.58 -4.98 -12.51
N ALA A 42 5.43 -4.97 -11.48
CA ALA A 42 6.13 -6.15 -10.99
C ALA A 42 5.26 -7.03 -10.07
N GLY A 43 4.05 -6.57 -9.72
CA GLY A 43 3.15 -7.28 -8.81
C GLY A 43 3.48 -7.03 -7.34
N GLU A 44 4.25 -5.99 -7.05
CA GLU A 44 4.63 -5.59 -5.70
C GLU A 44 3.65 -4.56 -5.16
N ILE A 45 3.37 -4.66 -3.85
CA ILE A 45 2.47 -3.74 -3.16
C ILE A 45 3.29 -2.74 -2.34
N GLY A 46 3.02 -1.45 -2.54
CA GLY A 46 3.58 -0.36 -1.75
C GLY A 46 2.50 0.27 -0.88
N VAL A 47 2.82 0.55 0.38
CA VAL A 47 1.91 1.21 1.33
C VAL A 47 2.57 2.44 1.93
N ARG A 48 1.84 3.55 1.98
CA ARG A 48 2.34 4.85 2.43
C ARG A 48 2.20 5.01 3.93
N PHE A 49 3.24 5.49 4.59
CA PHE A 49 3.21 5.81 6.01
C PHE A 49 3.98 7.09 6.33
N SER A 50 3.90 7.53 7.59
CA SER A 50 4.81 8.54 8.12
C SER A 50 6.25 8.03 8.07
N LYS A 51 7.23 8.93 8.24
CA LYS A 51 8.66 8.55 8.21
C LYS A 51 9.01 7.55 9.30
N GLU A 52 8.55 7.79 10.52
CA GLU A 52 8.82 6.94 11.69
C GLU A 52 8.21 5.54 11.51
N VAL A 53 6.99 5.47 10.99
CA VAL A 53 6.30 4.20 10.75
C VAL A 53 6.95 3.42 9.60
N GLN A 54 7.46 4.10 8.56
CA GLN A 54 8.26 3.45 7.52
C GLN A 54 9.48 2.74 8.11
N GLU A 55 10.26 3.43 8.96
CA GLU A 55 11.47 2.87 9.57
C GLU A 55 11.13 1.64 10.44
N LYS A 56 10.05 1.73 11.23
CA LYS A 56 9.53 0.60 12.00
C LYS A 56 9.21 -0.61 11.12
N TYR A 57 8.38 -0.42 10.08
CA TYR A 57 7.90 -1.53 9.25
C TYR A 57 8.96 -2.10 8.31
N ILE A 58 9.90 -1.28 7.85
CA ILE A 58 11.07 -1.76 7.10
C ILE A 58 11.88 -2.73 7.96
N SER A 59 12.11 -2.39 9.24
CA SER A 59 12.80 -3.27 10.18
C SER A 59 11.97 -4.51 10.54
N GLU A 60 10.71 -4.34 10.93
CA GLU A 60 9.82 -5.43 11.37
C GLU A 60 9.57 -6.47 10.27
N PHE A 61 9.39 -6.00 9.02
CA PHE A 61 9.07 -6.87 7.90
C PHE A 61 10.31 -7.36 7.14
N ASN A 62 11.52 -6.97 7.58
CA ASN A 62 12.76 -7.18 6.84
C ASN A 62 12.61 -6.77 5.36
N SER A 63 12.12 -5.54 5.15
CA SER A 63 11.74 -5.04 3.84
C SER A 63 12.58 -3.82 3.44
N SER A 64 12.11 -3.05 2.46
CA SER A 64 12.77 -1.83 1.98
C SER A 64 11.76 -0.80 1.51
N LEU A 65 12.26 0.35 1.04
CA LEU A 65 11.41 1.35 0.40
C LEU A 65 10.86 0.81 -0.92
N TYR A 66 9.58 1.08 -1.14
CA TYR A 66 8.89 0.67 -2.36
C TYR A 66 9.45 1.38 -3.59
N LYS A 67 9.62 0.63 -4.68
CA LYS A 67 10.07 1.14 -5.98
C LYS A 67 8.98 0.97 -7.01
N SER A 68 8.81 1.97 -7.86
CA SER A 68 7.89 1.89 -8.99
C SER A 68 8.44 2.72 -10.14
N TYR A 69 8.31 2.22 -11.38
CA TYR A 69 8.87 2.85 -12.59
C TYR A 69 10.36 3.23 -12.48
N GLY A 70 11.16 2.39 -11.82
CA GLY A 70 12.61 2.60 -11.64
C GLY A 70 12.99 3.64 -10.59
N ALA A 71 12.03 4.24 -9.89
CA ALA A 71 12.27 5.23 -8.84
C ALA A 71 11.83 4.74 -7.47
N VAL A 72 12.54 5.17 -6.42
CA VAL A 72 12.13 4.97 -5.02
C VAL A 72 10.95 5.91 -4.72
N MET A 73 9.83 5.34 -4.29
CA MET A 73 8.66 6.11 -3.88
C MET A 73 8.81 6.55 -2.42
N LYS A 74 9.17 7.81 -2.21
CA LYS A 74 9.27 8.40 -0.87
C LYS A 74 7.93 8.27 -0.13
N GLY A 75 7.97 7.82 1.12
CA GLY A 75 6.76 7.62 1.91
C GLY A 75 6.24 6.19 1.89
N TYR A 76 6.76 5.31 1.04
CA TYR A 76 6.20 3.98 0.82
C TYR A 76 7.14 2.84 1.24
N VAL A 77 6.56 1.88 1.96
CA VAL A 77 7.20 0.61 2.31
C VAL A 77 6.77 -0.46 1.31
N LEU A 78 7.73 -1.26 0.85
CA LEU A 78 7.44 -2.47 0.09
C LEU A 78 6.85 -3.53 1.03
N ILE A 79 5.71 -4.11 0.68
CA ILE A 79 5.11 -5.19 1.48
C ILE A 79 5.68 -6.54 1.01
N PRO A 80 6.35 -7.31 1.90
CA PRO A 80 6.83 -8.64 1.54
C PRO A 80 5.70 -9.59 1.18
N VAL A 81 5.97 -10.52 0.26
CA VAL A 81 4.98 -11.50 -0.20
C VAL A 81 4.39 -12.33 0.95
N ALA A 82 5.20 -12.69 1.95
CA ALA A 82 4.75 -13.46 3.11
C ALA A 82 3.65 -12.75 3.92
N MET A 83 3.61 -11.41 3.90
CA MET A 83 2.54 -10.67 4.60
C MET A 83 1.18 -10.79 3.92
N LEU A 84 1.17 -11.15 2.62
CA LEU A 84 -0.05 -11.26 1.84
C LEU A 84 -0.86 -12.53 2.15
N GLU A 85 -0.32 -13.42 3.00
CA GLU A 85 -1.02 -14.60 3.50
C GLU A 85 -2.06 -14.24 4.58
N ASP A 86 -1.89 -13.09 5.26
CA ASP A 86 -2.81 -12.59 6.28
C ASP A 86 -3.50 -11.30 5.79
N LEU A 87 -4.62 -11.49 5.09
CA LEU A 87 -5.39 -10.38 4.51
C LEU A 87 -6.01 -9.45 5.58
N ASP A 88 -6.28 -9.94 6.79
CA ASP A 88 -6.83 -9.12 7.87
C ASP A 88 -5.76 -8.21 8.47
N LYS A 89 -4.52 -8.70 8.62
CA LYS A 89 -3.37 -7.85 8.97
C LYS A 89 -3.10 -6.83 7.87
N MET A 90 -3.19 -7.22 6.60
CA MET A 90 -3.03 -6.29 5.48
C MET A 90 -4.11 -5.20 5.45
N ALA A 91 -5.37 -5.56 5.72
CA ALA A 91 -6.46 -4.59 5.80
C ALA A 91 -6.22 -3.57 6.92
N LYS A 92 -5.70 -3.99 8.09
CA LYS A 92 -5.31 -3.08 9.17
C LYS A 92 -4.23 -2.09 8.72
N LEU A 93 -3.19 -2.56 8.03
CA LEU A 93 -2.12 -1.70 7.48
C LEU A 93 -2.65 -0.70 6.44
N PHE A 94 -3.57 -1.12 5.58
CA PHE A 94 -4.18 -0.23 4.58
C PHE A 94 -5.06 0.84 5.25
N ASN A 95 -5.78 0.49 6.31
CA ASN A 95 -6.55 1.46 7.10
C ASN A 95 -5.65 2.42 7.88
N GLU A 96 -4.54 1.96 8.45
CA GLU A 96 -3.54 2.83 9.09
C GLU A 96 -2.95 3.83 8.09
N SER A 97 -2.63 3.35 6.87
CA SER A 97 -2.17 4.20 5.77
C SER A 97 -3.22 5.23 5.34
N TYR A 98 -4.50 4.82 5.30
CA TYR A 98 -5.62 5.72 5.06
C TYR A 98 -5.71 6.81 6.14
N ASP A 99 -5.64 6.43 7.42
CA ASP A 99 -5.69 7.37 8.55
C ASP A 99 -4.57 8.40 8.46
N PHE A 100 -3.36 7.95 8.12
CA PHE A 100 -2.24 8.84 7.90
C PHE A 100 -2.49 9.85 6.78
N VAL A 101 -2.99 9.43 5.62
CA VAL A 101 -3.22 10.39 4.53
C VAL A 101 -4.42 11.32 4.75
N MET A 102 -5.39 10.88 5.56
CA MET A 102 -6.49 11.73 6.02
C MET A 102 -6.03 12.81 7.01
N SER A 103 -4.93 12.60 7.72
CA SER A 103 -4.35 13.60 8.63
C SER A 103 -3.44 14.62 7.95
N LEU A 104 -3.13 14.45 6.66
CA LEU A 104 -2.32 15.40 5.89
C LEU A 104 -3.18 16.58 5.41
N ASP A 105 -2.54 17.70 5.09
CA ASP A 105 -3.21 18.78 4.38
C ASP A 105 -3.76 18.27 3.04
N PRO A 106 -5.02 18.60 2.68
CA PRO A 106 -5.60 18.26 1.39
C PRO A 106 -4.75 18.81 0.23
N LYS A 107 -4.67 18.06 -0.87
CA LYS A 107 -4.02 18.53 -2.12
C LYS A 107 -4.93 19.32 -3.03
#